data_AF-A0A0L6WZJ7-F1
#
_entry.id   AF-A0A0L6WZJ7-F1
#
_cell.length_a   1.000
_cell.length_b   1.000
_cell.length_c   1.000
_cell.angle_alpha   90.00
_cell.angle_beta   90.00
_cell.angle_gamma   90.00
#
_symmetry.space_group_name_H-M   'P 1'
#
loop_
_entity.id
_entity.type
_entity.pdbx_description
1 polymer ?
#
loop_
_entity_poly.entity_id
_entity_poly.type
_entity_poly.pdbx_seq_one_letter_code
_entity_poly.pdbx_strand_id
1 'polypeptide(L)'
;MPFDLGGFDFPSIARINTGIAIDRLARDLNHHIPVYCLMANITLADWSCHINSCCYPLDGRGLERTFSRYSGSILAAWIVAHEHLAKLGLSLRQTDASYLLEGRCSISHALTSTMDVLRPNYPVNGHTLRSIRSMGFYQLQDIGKWAVNNSGSSSFVVSEMPAGKWSSAQRRNWELIRCACSRIQIGMLYAGQPELLLPVDQRRLCAETYIEALISNSRLPPTDEAIHTGQWGTDGSMVPSSAGMLDDKSVTAAVTGSKTTVIKLSGRNISILHGELMGLISGVISSRLSNTEGVIYTDHLNSVRLIDDSLTTPNLEHKLRHMNARSYYRWLLDLLKHRTITIHYTKGHASGSTLPSILNNSADRHAVTAQSNPYTPFAPIPTFFMDDFTLYSTRDGWIECNSRNFVDRLYSTRVANDLEYSSGLRLRRLVYDLGSPPEFPYLRATSCYSAVVQLYAHAGQLPTALRLHTRGKLDDGSCRFGCRLVSEDEHHIFVDCPRFADMRRESYLEVVHLTSNKCSELIEKGLITADTTRRLSHAAKSLFRDDSSVWPLHNSAYYLGRVPDVLRLLWSEIDSVHGPSLEHRRQAHYFASAWHLSAIRLAGRIWGQVQRMMARDRGL
;
A
#
# COMPACT_ATOMS: atom_id res chain seq x y z
N MET A 1 -11.32 -26.57 13.24
CA MET A 1 -12.66 -27.15 13.43
C MET A 1 -13.48 -26.95 12.15
N PRO A 2 -14.41 -27.86 11.81
CA PRO A 2 -15.38 -27.67 10.73
C PRO A 2 -16.22 -26.40 10.93
N PHE A 3 -16.74 -25.83 9.84
CA PHE A 3 -17.52 -24.59 9.82
C PHE A 3 -18.73 -24.65 10.77
N ASP A 4 -19.35 -25.82 10.86
CA ASP A 4 -20.57 -26.07 11.64
C ASP A 4 -20.33 -26.10 13.17
N LEU A 5 -19.05 -26.11 13.59
CA LEU A 5 -18.63 -26.15 14.99
C LEU A 5 -17.88 -24.88 15.43
N GLY A 6 -18.04 -23.77 14.70
CA GLY A 6 -17.37 -22.50 15.01
C GLY A 6 -15.88 -22.54 14.72
N GLY A 7 -15.48 -23.21 13.62
CA GLY A 7 -14.13 -23.14 13.08
C GLY A 7 -13.69 -21.69 12.87
N PHE A 8 -12.41 -21.42 13.16
CA PHE A 8 -11.80 -20.13 12.88
C PHE A 8 -12.00 -19.79 11.40
N ASP A 9 -12.60 -18.64 11.13
CA ASP A 9 -12.60 -18.03 9.82
C ASP A 9 -11.13 -17.71 9.51
N PHE A 10 -10.42 -18.60 8.82
CA PHE A 10 -9.00 -18.44 8.55
C PHE A 10 -8.84 -17.55 7.33
N PRO A 11 -8.47 -16.26 7.48
CA PRO A 11 -8.18 -15.37 6.34
C PRO A 11 -7.01 -15.87 5.45
N SER A 12 -6.35 -16.98 5.80
CA SER A 12 -5.22 -17.53 5.07
C SER A 12 -5.58 -18.02 3.66
N ILE A 13 -6.75 -18.63 3.45
CA ILE A 13 -7.14 -19.15 2.12
C ILE A 13 -7.53 -18.01 1.18
N ALA A 14 -8.36 -17.07 1.65
CA ALA A 14 -8.74 -15.88 0.89
C ALA A 14 -7.50 -15.03 0.52
N ARG A 15 -6.55 -14.88 1.46
CA ARG A 15 -5.27 -14.20 1.21
C ARG A 15 -4.46 -14.89 0.10
N ILE A 16 -4.24 -16.20 0.22
CA ILE A 16 -3.47 -16.97 -0.78
C ILE A 16 -4.11 -16.85 -2.17
N ASN A 17 -5.45 -16.92 -2.24
CA ASN A 17 -6.16 -16.83 -3.50
C ASN A 17 -6.11 -15.42 -4.10
N THR A 18 -6.05 -14.37 -3.27
CA THR A 18 -6.02 -12.97 -3.72
C THR A 18 -4.71 -12.62 -4.44
N GLY A 19 -3.57 -12.83 -3.78
CA GLY A 19 -2.25 -12.55 -4.35
C GLY A 19 -1.99 -13.37 -5.61
N ILE A 20 -2.42 -14.65 -5.63
CA ILE A 20 -2.30 -15.52 -6.80
C ILE A 20 -3.20 -15.05 -7.95
N ALA A 21 -4.44 -14.65 -7.68
CA ALA A 21 -5.37 -14.23 -8.74
C ALA A 21 -4.89 -12.95 -9.45
N ILE A 22 -4.48 -11.92 -8.69
CA ILE A 22 -3.98 -10.66 -9.26
C ILE A 22 -2.68 -10.90 -10.03
N ASP A 23 -1.74 -11.64 -9.44
CA ASP A 23 -0.47 -11.96 -10.11
C ASP A 23 -0.68 -12.80 -11.38
N ARG A 24 -1.63 -13.75 -11.36
CA ARG A 24 -1.97 -14.54 -12.54
C ARG A 24 -2.59 -13.69 -13.64
N LEU A 25 -3.53 -12.80 -13.31
CA LEU A 25 -4.12 -11.86 -14.27
C LEU A 25 -3.02 -11.02 -14.95
N ALA A 26 -2.09 -10.46 -14.18
CA ALA A 26 -0.97 -9.69 -14.72
C ALA A 26 -0.03 -10.56 -15.58
N ARG A 27 0.21 -11.82 -15.20
CA ARG A 27 1.03 -12.76 -16.00
C ARG A 27 0.36 -13.21 -17.29
N ASP A 28 -0.96 -13.42 -17.28
CA ASP A 28 -1.71 -13.79 -18.48
C ASP A 28 -1.63 -12.66 -19.52
N LEU A 29 -1.78 -11.41 -19.07
CA LEU A 29 -1.72 -10.22 -19.93
C LEU A 29 -0.30 -9.89 -20.41
N ASN A 30 0.73 -10.14 -19.59
CA ASN A 30 2.13 -9.94 -19.97
C ASN A 30 2.84 -11.26 -20.34
N HIS A 31 2.09 -12.23 -20.87
CA HIS A 31 2.65 -13.57 -21.08
C HIS A 31 3.74 -13.54 -22.14
N HIS A 32 4.88 -14.16 -21.85
CA HIS A 32 6.03 -14.25 -22.75
C HIS A 32 5.82 -15.09 -24.02
N ILE A 33 4.68 -15.76 -24.13
CA ILE A 33 4.30 -16.57 -25.29
C ILE A 33 3.27 -15.73 -26.03
N PRO A 34 3.57 -15.23 -27.23
CA PRO A 34 2.72 -14.26 -27.91
C PRO A 34 1.27 -14.71 -28.09
N VAL A 35 1.04 -16.01 -28.33
CA VAL A 35 -0.31 -16.57 -28.51
C VAL A 35 -1.14 -16.48 -27.23
N TYR A 36 -0.55 -16.73 -26.06
CA TYR A 36 -1.25 -16.62 -24.78
C TYR A 36 -1.53 -15.16 -24.42
N CYS A 37 -0.56 -14.27 -24.64
CA CYS A 37 -0.74 -12.83 -24.47
C CYS A 37 -1.85 -12.29 -25.40
N LEU A 38 -1.85 -12.70 -26.67
CA LEU A 38 -2.89 -12.32 -27.64
C LEU A 38 -4.28 -12.77 -27.18
N MET A 39 -4.43 -14.02 -26.73
CA MET A 39 -5.72 -14.52 -26.24
C MET A 39 -6.19 -13.78 -24.97
N ALA A 40 -5.26 -13.45 -24.06
CA ALA A 40 -5.57 -12.64 -22.89
C ALA A 40 -6.01 -11.22 -23.29
N ASN A 41 -5.34 -10.59 -24.25
CA ASN A 41 -5.70 -9.27 -24.77
C ASN A 41 -7.06 -9.27 -25.48
N ILE A 42 -7.39 -10.32 -26.24
CA ILE A 42 -8.73 -10.50 -26.84
C ILE A 42 -9.78 -10.62 -25.73
N THR A 43 -9.53 -11.46 -24.71
CA THR A 43 -10.43 -11.63 -23.57
C THR A 43 -10.66 -10.31 -22.83
N LEU A 44 -9.61 -9.52 -22.63
CA LEU A 44 -9.68 -8.19 -22.02
C LEU A 44 -10.43 -7.19 -22.91
N ALA A 45 -10.27 -7.25 -24.23
CA ALA A 45 -10.99 -6.42 -25.18
C ALA A 45 -12.50 -6.75 -25.20
N ASP A 46 -12.86 -8.04 -25.15
CA ASP A 46 -14.25 -8.49 -25.05
C ASP A 46 -14.87 -8.07 -23.72
N TRP A 47 -14.14 -8.22 -22.61
CA TRP A 47 -14.58 -7.73 -21.31
C TRP A 47 -14.81 -6.21 -21.35
N SER A 48 -13.88 -5.45 -21.92
CA SER A 48 -13.98 -3.99 -22.01
C SER A 48 -15.15 -3.55 -22.90
N CYS A 49 -15.22 -4.05 -24.14
CA CYS A 49 -16.13 -3.55 -25.16
C CYS A 49 -17.53 -4.18 -25.08
N HIS A 50 -17.62 -5.50 -24.87
CA HIS A 50 -18.89 -6.21 -24.90
C HIS A 50 -19.58 -6.22 -23.54
N ILE A 51 -18.82 -6.45 -22.47
CA ILE A 51 -19.37 -6.64 -21.11
C ILE A 51 -19.40 -5.32 -20.34
N ASN A 52 -18.34 -4.50 -20.46
CA ASN A 52 -18.15 -3.29 -19.66
C ASN A 52 -18.37 -1.98 -20.41
N SER A 53 -19.19 -1.98 -21.47
CA SER A 53 -19.63 -0.75 -22.15
C SER A 53 -18.46 0.14 -22.65
N CYS A 54 -17.42 -0.48 -23.20
CA CYS A 54 -16.19 0.17 -23.65
C CYS A 54 -15.41 0.89 -22.53
N CYS A 55 -15.64 0.52 -21.27
CA CYS A 55 -14.84 0.97 -20.13
C CYS A 55 -13.78 -0.08 -19.80
N TYR A 56 -12.53 0.34 -19.64
CA TYR A 56 -11.44 -0.54 -19.25
C TYR A 56 -11.67 -1.09 -17.83
N PRO A 57 -11.78 -2.43 -17.63
CA PRO A 57 -12.27 -2.98 -16.36
C PRO A 57 -11.24 -2.96 -15.23
N LEU A 58 -9.94 -2.81 -15.51
CA LEU A 58 -8.86 -3.00 -14.52
C LEU A 58 -8.25 -1.69 -13.98
N ASP A 59 -8.84 -0.54 -14.31
CA ASP A 59 -8.43 0.78 -13.81
C ASP A 59 -9.63 1.75 -13.76
N GLY A 60 -9.50 2.81 -12.96
CA GLY A 60 -10.47 3.90 -12.84
C GLY A 60 -11.91 3.41 -12.64
N ARG A 61 -12.85 3.98 -13.42
CA ARG A 61 -14.30 3.67 -13.35
C ARG A 61 -14.63 2.19 -13.60
N GLY A 62 -13.74 1.44 -14.26
CA GLY A 62 -13.96 0.01 -14.49
C GLY A 62 -13.88 -0.84 -13.23
N LEU A 63 -13.17 -0.36 -12.20
CA LEU A 63 -13.06 -1.03 -10.91
C LEU A 63 -14.30 -0.86 -10.03
N GLU A 64 -15.19 0.09 -10.36
CA GLU A 64 -16.39 0.40 -9.55
C GLU A 64 -17.54 -0.60 -9.78
N ARG A 65 -17.46 -1.43 -10.84
CA ARG A 65 -18.53 -2.36 -11.22
C ARG A 65 -18.23 -3.78 -10.76
N THR A 66 -19.27 -4.55 -10.45
CA THR A 66 -19.14 -5.97 -10.10
C THR A 66 -19.41 -6.86 -11.31
N PHE A 67 -18.60 -7.92 -11.46
CA PHE A 67 -18.67 -8.84 -12.60
C PHE A 67 -18.99 -10.29 -12.22
N SER A 68 -19.33 -10.57 -10.96
CA SER A 68 -19.58 -11.92 -10.44
C SER A 68 -20.69 -12.67 -11.21
N ARG A 69 -21.67 -11.95 -11.78
CA ARG A 69 -22.75 -12.50 -12.62
C ARG A 69 -22.31 -12.98 -14.01
N TYR A 70 -21.11 -12.61 -14.46
CA TYR A 70 -20.55 -13.00 -15.76
C TYR A 70 -19.62 -14.23 -15.65
N SER A 71 -19.73 -14.98 -14.56
CA SER A 71 -19.05 -16.26 -14.39
C SER A 71 -19.41 -17.20 -15.56
N GLY A 72 -18.41 -17.61 -16.33
CA GLY A 72 -18.58 -18.42 -17.55
C GLY A 72 -18.30 -17.64 -18.84
N SER A 73 -18.47 -16.31 -18.85
CA SER A 73 -18.03 -15.43 -19.95
C SER A 73 -16.67 -14.80 -19.67
N ILE A 74 -16.36 -14.55 -18.40
CA ILE A 74 -15.05 -14.10 -17.93
C ILE A 74 -14.45 -15.22 -17.08
N LEU A 75 -13.13 -15.40 -17.16
CA LEU A 75 -12.39 -16.34 -16.31
C LEU A 75 -12.63 -16.01 -14.83
N ALA A 76 -13.01 -17.00 -14.03
CA ALA A 76 -13.30 -16.80 -12.61
C ALA A 76 -12.12 -16.17 -11.84
N ALA A 77 -10.88 -16.56 -12.17
CA ALA A 77 -9.68 -15.97 -11.57
C ALA A 77 -9.55 -14.47 -11.86
N TRP A 78 -9.98 -14.01 -13.04
CA TRP A 78 -9.96 -12.60 -13.42
C TRP A 78 -11.03 -11.81 -12.69
N ILE A 79 -12.22 -12.39 -12.48
CA ILE A 79 -13.28 -11.77 -11.66
C ILE A 79 -12.79 -11.60 -10.21
N VAL A 80 -12.19 -12.64 -9.62
CA VAL A 80 -11.62 -12.58 -8.28
C VAL A 80 -10.51 -11.51 -8.20
N ALA A 81 -9.60 -11.50 -9.18
CA ALA A 81 -8.56 -10.48 -9.25
C ALA A 81 -9.13 -9.06 -9.30
N HIS A 82 -10.14 -8.82 -10.15
CA HIS A 82 -10.83 -7.53 -10.26
C HIS A 82 -11.47 -7.08 -8.95
N GLU A 83 -12.23 -7.94 -8.29
CA GLU A 83 -12.87 -7.62 -7.02
C GLU A 83 -11.85 -7.22 -5.95
N HIS A 84 -10.69 -7.88 -5.93
CA HIS A 84 -9.63 -7.57 -4.99
C HIS A 84 -8.79 -6.35 -5.38
N LEU A 85 -8.57 -6.10 -6.67
CA LEU A 85 -7.98 -4.85 -7.17
C LEU A 85 -8.81 -3.65 -6.67
N ALA A 86 -10.13 -3.69 -6.90
CA ALA A 86 -11.06 -2.66 -6.44
C ALA A 86 -11.05 -2.50 -4.92
N LYS A 87 -11.16 -3.60 -4.16
CA LYS A 87 -11.12 -3.57 -2.68
C LYS A 87 -9.81 -3.01 -2.14
N LEU A 88 -8.67 -3.30 -2.77
CA LEU A 88 -7.35 -2.86 -2.32
C LEU A 88 -6.97 -1.46 -2.82
N GLY A 89 -7.75 -0.86 -3.72
CA GLY A 89 -7.40 0.41 -4.36
C GLY A 89 -6.19 0.27 -5.30
N LEU A 90 -6.07 -0.90 -5.93
CA LEU A 90 -5.05 -1.21 -6.91
C LEU A 90 -5.66 -1.20 -8.31
N SER A 91 -4.88 -0.76 -9.28
CA SER A 91 -5.19 -0.87 -10.70
C SER A 91 -4.15 -1.75 -11.37
N LEU A 92 -4.55 -2.50 -12.40
CA LEU A 92 -3.62 -3.06 -13.37
C LEU A 92 -3.68 -2.17 -14.61
N ARG A 93 -2.72 -1.25 -14.74
CA ARG A 93 -2.77 -0.15 -15.70
C ARG A 93 -1.98 -0.49 -16.96
N GLN A 94 -2.51 -0.09 -18.11
CA GLN A 94 -1.79 -0.13 -19.38
C GLN A 94 -0.69 0.94 -19.40
N THR A 95 0.55 0.56 -19.67
CA THR A 95 1.73 1.45 -19.64
C THR A 95 1.93 2.23 -20.94
N ASP A 96 1.19 1.89 -22.00
CA ASP A 96 1.13 2.65 -23.25
C ASP A 96 -0.32 2.88 -23.70
N ALA A 97 -0.76 4.14 -23.65
CA ALA A 97 -2.06 4.60 -24.13
C ALA A 97 -1.93 5.58 -25.32
N SER A 98 -0.76 5.59 -25.98
CA SER A 98 -0.45 6.50 -27.10
C SER A 98 -1.44 6.41 -28.26
N TYR A 99 -2.01 5.22 -28.48
CA TYR A 99 -3.05 4.97 -29.48
C TYR A 99 -4.30 5.87 -29.32
N LEU A 100 -4.57 6.37 -28.11
CA LEU A 100 -5.67 7.31 -27.87
C LEU A 100 -5.33 8.71 -28.42
N LEU A 101 -4.12 9.20 -28.14
CA LEU A 101 -3.65 10.52 -28.59
C LEU A 101 -3.35 10.54 -30.09
N GLU A 102 -2.90 9.42 -30.66
CA GLU A 102 -2.71 9.29 -32.10
C GLU A 102 -4.05 9.14 -32.85
N GLY A 103 -5.15 8.90 -32.13
CA GLY A 103 -6.47 8.72 -32.73
C GLY A 103 -6.68 7.33 -33.35
N ARG A 104 -5.82 6.35 -33.04
CA ARG A 104 -5.95 4.94 -33.47
C ARG A 104 -7.10 4.19 -32.79
N CYS A 105 -7.75 4.80 -31.79
CA CYS A 105 -8.97 4.26 -31.20
C CYS A 105 -10.15 4.28 -32.19
N SER A 106 -10.96 3.22 -32.19
CA SER A 106 -12.17 3.19 -33.03
C SER A 106 -13.18 4.27 -32.61
N ILE A 107 -13.85 4.87 -33.60
CA ILE A 107 -14.88 5.91 -33.40
C ILE A 107 -16.01 5.37 -32.51
N SER A 108 -16.42 4.12 -32.74
CA SER A 108 -17.50 3.48 -31.97
C SER A 108 -17.13 3.26 -30.51
N HIS A 109 -15.90 2.83 -30.23
CA HIS A 109 -15.43 2.67 -28.85
C HIS A 109 -15.44 4.02 -28.14
N ALA A 110 -14.76 5.04 -28.70
CA ALA A 110 -14.67 6.36 -28.10
C ALA A 110 -16.04 7.00 -27.80
N LEU A 111 -16.97 6.91 -28.75
CA LEU A 111 -18.32 7.45 -28.59
C LEU A 111 -19.17 6.65 -27.59
N THR A 112 -18.95 5.34 -27.47
CA THR A 112 -19.66 4.51 -26.49
C THR A 112 -19.15 4.78 -25.07
N SER A 113 -17.82 4.86 -24.89
CA SER A 113 -17.18 5.12 -23.58
C SER A 113 -17.54 6.50 -23.00
N THR A 114 -17.97 7.43 -23.85
CA THR A 114 -18.35 8.80 -23.47
C THR A 114 -19.86 9.02 -23.43
N MET A 115 -20.66 8.03 -23.81
CA MET A 115 -22.11 8.17 -23.96
C MET A 115 -22.78 8.68 -22.67
N ASP A 116 -22.44 8.12 -21.52
CA ASP A 116 -23.07 8.50 -20.24
C ASP A 116 -22.78 9.94 -19.84
N VAL A 117 -21.60 10.47 -20.21
CA VAL A 117 -21.21 11.84 -19.89
C VAL A 117 -21.80 12.85 -20.87
N LEU A 118 -22.08 12.42 -22.11
CA LEU A 118 -22.62 13.29 -23.16
C LEU A 118 -24.16 13.39 -23.16
N ARG A 119 -24.85 12.53 -22.40
CA ARG A 119 -26.31 12.58 -22.18
C ARG A 119 -26.73 13.86 -21.43
N PRO A 120 -27.95 14.38 -21.69
CA PRO A 120 -29.02 13.83 -22.52
C PRO A 120 -28.87 14.09 -24.03
N ASN A 121 -28.01 15.02 -24.43
CA ASN A 121 -27.88 15.49 -25.82
C ASN A 121 -26.93 14.61 -26.66
N TYR A 122 -27.06 13.29 -26.60
CA TYR A 122 -26.21 12.37 -27.36
C TYR A 122 -26.83 12.07 -28.74
N PRO A 123 -26.25 12.54 -29.86
CA PRO A 123 -26.93 12.55 -31.15
C PRO A 123 -26.68 11.29 -32.01
N VAL A 124 -25.83 10.37 -31.56
CA VAL A 124 -25.34 9.24 -32.36
C VAL A 124 -26.07 7.96 -32.01
N ASN A 125 -26.53 7.20 -33.01
CA ASN A 125 -27.10 5.87 -32.83
C ASN A 125 -26.32 4.81 -33.62
N GLY A 126 -26.72 3.53 -33.48
CA GLY A 126 -26.05 2.42 -34.17
C GLY A 126 -26.09 2.52 -35.71
N HIS A 127 -27.12 3.13 -36.30
CA HIS A 127 -27.17 3.36 -37.74
C HIS A 127 -26.18 4.43 -38.19
N THR A 128 -26.01 5.51 -37.40
CA THR A 128 -25.01 6.54 -37.66
C THR A 128 -23.60 5.93 -37.69
N LEU A 129 -23.25 5.10 -36.70
CA LEU A 129 -21.94 4.43 -36.65
C LEU A 129 -21.73 3.47 -37.84
N ARG A 130 -22.74 2.69 -38.24
CA ARG A 130 -22.67 1.82 -39.42
C ARG A 130 -22.47 2.62 -40.71
N SER A 131 -23.16 3.75 -40.84
CA SER A 131 -23.02 4.65 -41.99
C SER A 131 -21.59 5.15 -42.13
N ILE A 132 -20.96 5.62 -41.05
CA ILE A 132 -19.57 6.10 -41.08
C ILE A 132 -18.59 4.98 -41.45
N ARG A 133 -18.76 3.78 -40.89
CA ARG A 133 -17.95 2.62 -41.27
C ARG A 133 -18.10 2.26 -42.74
N SER A 134 -19.32 2.30 -43.29
CA SER A 134 -19.56 2.06 -44.72
C SER A 134 -18.92 3.11 -45.64
N MET A 135 -18.62 4.30 -45.10
CA MET A 135 -17.86 5.35 -45.81
C MET A 135 -16.34 5.14 -45.73
N GLY A 136 -15.86 4.13 -45.00
CA GLY A 136 -14.44 3.81 -44.85
C GLY A 136 -13.74 4.43 -43.65
N PHE A 137 -14.48 5.10 -42.75
CA PHE A 137 -13.89 5.70 -41.53
C PHE A 137 -14.12 4.78 -40.33
N TYR A 138 -13.04 4.42 -39.63
CA TYR A 138 -13.07 3.44 -38.54
C TYR A 138 -12.51 4.00 -37.23
N GLN A 139 -11.43 4.79 -37.32
CA GLN A 139 -10.66 5.33 -36.22
C GLN A 139 -10.84 6.84 -36.10
N LEU A 140 -10.56 7.40 -34.92
CA LEU A 140 -10.65 8.84 -34.70
C LEU A 140 -9.75 9.62 -35.66
N GLN A 141 -8.52 9.14 -35.90
CA GLN A 141 -7.57 9.76 -36.82
C GLN A 141 -8.10 9.90 -38.26
N ASP A 142 -9.05 9.05 -38.67
CA ASP A 142 -9.63 9.11 -40.02
C ASP A 142 -10.55 10.32 -40.20
N ILE A 143 -11.04 10.90 -39.09
CA ILE A 143 -12.02 12.00 -39.10
C ILE A 143 -11.53 13.27 -38.42
N GLY A 144 -10.36 13.27 -37.79
CA GLY A 144 -9.88 14.43 -37.04
C GLY A 144 -8.61 14.19 -36.23
N LYS A 145 -8.29 15.15 -35.37
CA LYS A 145 -7.11 15.10 -34.50
C LYS A 145 -7.36 15.82 -33.18
N TRP A 146 -6.56 15.49 -32.17
CA TRP A 146 -6.59 16.21 -30.90
C TRP A 146 -5.96 17.60 -31.03
N ALA A 147 -6.58 18.59 -30.40
CA ALA A 147 -6.03 19.92 -30.23
C ALA A 147 -6.13 20.33 -28.75
N VAL A 148 -5.08 20.99 -28.26
CA VAL A 148 -5.09 21.60 -26.93
C VAL A 148 -5.61 23.02 -27.10
N ASN A 149 -6.67 23.35 -26.37
CA ASN A 149 -7.20 24.71 -26.38
C ASN A 149 -6.38 25.64 -25.47
N ASN A 150 -6.65 26.94 -25.51
CA ASN A 150 -5.94 27.94 -24.70
C ASN A 150 -6.10 27.74 -23.18
N SER A 151 -7.09 26.95 -22.74
CA SER A 151 -7.28 26.57 -21.34
C SER A 151 -6.56 25.27 -20.94
N GLY A 152 -5.75 24.69 -21.83
CA GLY A 152 -5.00 23.46 -21.58
C GLY A 152 -5.83 22.18 -21.67
N SER A 153 -7.12 22.28 -22.00
CA SER A 153 -8.00 21.13 -22.21
C SER A 153 -7.81 20.58 -23.62
N SER A 154 -7.56 19.27 -23.72
CA SER A 154 -7.59 18.55 -24.99
C SER A 154 -9.04 18.43 -25.49
N SER A 155 -9.29 18.82 -26.72
CA SER A 155 -10.57 18.60 -27.41
C SER A 155 -10.31 17.95 -28.77
N PHE A 156 -11.24 17.14 -29.24
CA PHE A 156 -11.12 16.50 -30.53
C PHE A 156 -11.65 17.42 -31.64
N VAL A 157 -10.79 17.78 -32.60
CA VAL A 157 -11.15 18.61 -33.75
C VAL A 157 -11.43 17.71 -34.94
N VAL A 158 -12.69 17.69 -35.37
CA VAL A 158 -13.14 16.91 -36.52
C VAL A 158 -12.84 17.70 -37.80
N SER A 159 -12.20 17.04 -38.77
CA SER A 159 -11.89 17.58 -40.08
C SER A 159 -13.16 17.87 -40.88
N GLU A 160 -13.03 18.68 -41.93
CA GLU A 160 -14.11 18.84 -42.91
C GLU A 160 -14.43 17.50 -43.58
N MET A 161 -15.70 17.32 -43.97
CA MET A 161 -16.13 16.10 -44.65
C MET A 161 -15.36 15.96 -45.97
N PRO A 162 -14.69 14.82 -46.23
CA PRO A 162 -13.94 14.64 -47.47
C PRO A 162 -14.81 14.81 -48.71
N ALA A 163 -14.24 15.38 -49.77
CA ALA A 163 -14.93 15.54 -51.05
C ALA A 163 -15.30 14.17 -51.63
N GLY A 164 -16.58 13.96 -51.96
CA GLY A 164 -17.06 12.67 -52.47
C GLY A 164 -18.56 12.66 -52.79
N LYS A 165 -19.01 11.62 -53.51
CA LYS A 165 -20.43 11.39 -53.82
C LYS A 165 -21.13 10.79 -52.59
N TRP A 166 -21.42 11.62 -51.61
CA TRP A 166 -22.15 11.23 -50.40
C TRP A 166 -23.64 11.51 -50.49
N SER A 167 -24.46 10.53 -50.13
CA SER A 167 -25.91 10.68 -49.98
C SER A 167 -26.28 11.68 -48.89
N SER A 168 -27.47 12.26 -48.95
CA SER A 168 -27.97 13.19 -47.91
C SER A 168 -27.99 12.56 -46.51
N ALA A 169 -28.26 11.26 -46.42
CA ALA A 169 -28.22 10.52 -45.16
C ALA A 169 -26.79 10.40 -44.59
N GLN A 170 -25.79 10.11 -45.43
CA GLN A 170 -24.38 10.08 -45.03
C GLN A 170 -23.90 11.44 -44.55
N ARG A 171 -24.28 12.53 -45.25
CA ARG A 171 -23.95 13.90 -44.83
C ARG A 171 -24.55 14.26 -43.46
N ARG A 172 -25.81 13.88 -43.23
CA ARG A 172 -26.46 14.05 -41.92
C ARG A 172 -25.74 13.24 -40.84
N ASN A 173 -25.39 11.99 -41.11
CA ASN A 173 -24.68 11.14 -40.16
C ASN A 173 -23.27 11.65 -39.83
N TRP A 174 -22.56 12.20 -40.82
CA TRP A 174 -21.28 12.89 -40.61
C TRP A 174 -21.44 14.05 -39.63
N GLU A 175 -22.47 14.88 -39.81
CA GLU A 175 -22.71 16.04 -38.95
C GLU A 175 -23.03 15.64 -37.49
N LEU A 176 -23.80 14.56 -37.29
CA LEU A 176 -24.07 14.02 -35.95
C LEU A 176 -22.77 13.55 -35.25
N ILE A 177 -21.90 12.89 -36.01
CA ILE A 177 -20.60 12.40 -35.51
C ILE A 177 -19.67 13.57 -35.23
N ARG A 178 -19.65 14.57 -36.11
CA ARG A 178 -18.90 15.82 -35.92
C ARG A 178 -19.30 16.51 -34.62
N CYS A 179 -20.60 16.65 -34.37
CA CYS A 179 -21.16 17.25 -33.17
C CYS A 179 -20.85 16.44 -31.89
N ALA A 180 -20.88 15.11 -31.96
CA ALA A 180 -20.57 14.26 -30.81
C ALA A 180 -19.06 14.24 -30.51
N CYS A 181 -18.22 14.02 -31.52
CA CYS A 181 -16.77 13.93 -31.36
C CYS A 181 -16.16 15.26 -30.91
N SER A 182 -16.67 16.41 -31.36
CA SER A 182 -16.17 17.72 -30.91
C SER A 182 -16.34 18.00 -29.42
N ARG A 183 -17.20 17.24 -28.74
CA ARG A 183 -17.43 17.31 -27.29
C ARG A 183 -16.57 16.32 -26.50
N ILE A 184 -15.81 15.45 -27.17
CA ILE A 184 -14.94 14.48 -26.52
C ILE A 184 -13.66 15.17 -26.05
N GLN A 185 -13.29 14.93 -24.80
CA GLN A 185 -11.99 15.25 -24.22
C GLN A 185 -11.21 13.96 -23.93
N ILE A 186 -9.87 14.00 -24.01
CA ILE A 186 -9.04 12.80 -23.81
C ILE A 186 -9.25 12.18 -22.43
N GLY A 187 -9.45 13.01 -21.41
CA GLY A 187 -9.70 12.57 -20.03
C GLY A 187 -11.01 11.81 -19.84
N MET A 188 -11.93 11.87 -20.81
CA MET A 188 -13.15 11.06 -20.79
C MET A 188 -12.89 9.62 -21.25
N LEU A 189 -11.84 9.42 -22.07
CA LEU A 189 -11.42 8.13 -22.61
C LEU A 189 -10.35 7.45 -21.74
N TYR A 190 -9.65 8.22 -20.91
CA TYR A 190 -8.49 7.74 -20.17
C TYR A 190 -8.38 8.41 -18.79
N ALA A 191 -8.16 7.60 -17.75
CA ALA A 191 -8.12 8.04 -16.36
C ALA A 191 -6.73 7.89 -15.68
N GLY A 192 -5.70 7.52 -16.45
CA GLY A 192 -4.34 7.34 -15.92
C GLY A 192 -3.46 8.58 -16.02
N GLN A 193 -2.16 8.42 -15.79
CA GLN A 193 -1.18 9.52 -15.89
C GLN A 193 -1.08 10.04 -17.33
N PRO A 194 -1.14 11.37 -17.57
CA PRO A 194 -1.12 11.94 -18.92
C PRO A 194 0.10 11.57 -19.75
N GLU A 195 1.24 11.31 -19.11
CA GLU A 195 2.47 10.90 -19.79
C GLU A 195 2.29 9.62 -20.61
N LEU A 196 1.43 8.68 -20.19
CA LEU A 196 1.23 7.41 -20.92
C LEU A 196 0.46 7.59 -22.23
N LEU A 197 -0.12 8.78 -22.46
CA LEU A 197 -0.69 9.16 -23.76
C LEU A 197 0.40 9.51 -24.79
N LEU A 198 1.64 9.74 -24.35
CA LEU A 198 2.75 10.00 -25.26
C LEU A 198 3.36 8.67 -25.74
N PRO A 199 3.78 8.58 -27.02
CA PRO A 199 4.52 7.43 -27.53
C PRO A 199 5.72 7.07 -26.65
N VAL A 200 5.99 5.77 -26.55
CA VAL A 200 7.07 5.19 -25.73
C VAL A 200 8.41 5.89 -25.98
N ASP A 201 8.78 6.08 -27.25
CA ASP A 201 10.03 6.74 -27.63
C ASP A 201 10.09 8.21 -27.20
N GLN A 202 8.97 8.92 -27.30
CA GLN A 202 8.89 10.32 -26.88
C GLN A 202 9.03 10.44 -25.36
N ARG A 203 8.40 9.56 -24.59
CA ARG A 203 8.58 9.51 -23.13
C ARG A 203 10.03 9.27 -22.73
N ARG A 204 10.69 8.29 -23.37
CA ARG A 204 12.11 8.00 -23.16
C ARG A 204 12.96 9.24 -23.43
N LEU A 205 12.77 9.88 -24.59
CA LEU A 205 13.52 11.08 -24.97
C LEU A 205 13.29 12.23 -23.99
N CYS A 206 12.04 12.48 -23.58
CA CYS A 206 11.71 13.48 -22.57
C CYS A 206 12.39 13.19 -21.23
N ALA A 207 12.41 11.94 -20.78
CA ALA A 207 13.07 11.53 -19.54
C ALA A 207 14.58 11.76 -19.59
N GLU A 208 15.23 11.36 -20.68
CA GLU A 208 16.66 11.58 -20.90
C GLU A 208 17.00 13.08 -20.94
N THR A 209 16.24 13.86 -21.73
CA THR A 209 16.43 15.31 -21.87
C THR A 209 16.22 16.04 -20.55
N TYR A 210 15.25 15.58 -19.75
CA TYR A 210 15.00 16.11 -18.41
C TYR A 210 16.20 15.89 -17.49
N ILE A 211 16.78 14.69 -17.47
CA ILE A 211 17.98 14.40 -16.69
C ILE A 211 19.17 15.24 -17.18
N GLU A 212 19.39 15.34 -18.49
CA GLU A 212 20.43 16.19 -19.09
C GLU A 212 20.29 17.66 -18.68
N ALA A 213 19.05 18.18 -18.67
CA ALA A 213 18.75 19.53 -18.24
C ALA A 213 19.02 19.73 -16.75
N LEU A 214 18.68 18.76 -15.89
CA LEU A 214 18.99 18.81 -14.47
C LEU A 214 20.50 18.83 -14.21
N ILE A 215 21.27 18.00 -14.92
CA ILE A 215 22.73 17.97 -14.84
C ILE A 215 23.32 19.29 -15.32
N SER A 216 22.85 19.78 -16.46
CA SER A 216 23.39 20.98 -17.07
C SER A 216 23.20 22.23 -16.21
N ASN A 217 22.07 22.33 -15.49
CA ASN A 217 21.69 23.46 -14.65
C ASN A 217 21.95 23.25 -13.15
N SER A 218 22.63 22.17 -12.77
CA SER A 218 22.88 21.89 -11.36
C SER A 218 23.77 22.96 -10.73
N ARG A 219 23.40 23.35 -9.50
CA ARG A 219 24.16 24.29 -8.65
C ARG A 219 24.98 23.59 -7.57
N LEU A 220 24.94 22.25 -7.54
CA LEU A 220 25.72 21.49 -6.58
C LEU A 220 27.21 21.52 -6.97
N PRO A 221 28.12 21.59 -6.00
CA PRO A 221 29.55 21.61 -6.28
C PRO A 221 29.97 20.32 -7.01
N PRO A 222 30.82 20.40 -8.05
CA PRO A 222 31.43 19.22 -8.67
C PRO A 222 32.43 18.55 -7.71
N THR A 223 32.94 17.38 -8.09
CA THR A 223 34.11 16.79 -7.41
C THR A 223 35.37 17.33 -8.07
N ASP A 224 36.14 18.14 -7.35
CA ASP A 224 37.26 18.92 -7.89
C ASP A 224 38.31 18.05 -8.61
N GLU A 225 38.62 16.89 -8.05
CA GLU A 225 39.60 15.93 -8.61
C GLU A 225 39.13 15.27 -9.90
N ALA A 226 37.84 15.34 -10.21
CA ALA A 226 37.24 14.73 -11.39
C ALA A 226 36.99 15.73 -12.53
N ILE A 227 37.21 17.03 -12.30
CA ILE A 227 37.01 18.07 -13.32
C ILE A 227 37.97 17.77 -14.51
N HIS A 228 37.40 17.66 -15.72
CA HIS A 228 38.07 17.29 -16.97
C HIS A 228 38.56 15.83 -17.12
N THR A 229 38.28 14.94 -16.17
CA THR A 229 38.73 13.53 -16.26
C THR A 229 37.82 12.65 -17.11
N GLY A 230 36.56 13.07 -17.35
CA GLY A 230 35.53 12.21 -17.94
C GLY A 230 35.03 11.10 -17.01
N GLN A 231 35.46 11.10 -15.74
CA GLN A 231 35.11 10.08 -14.75
C GLN A 231 33.99 10.56 -13.83
N TRP A 232 33.08 9.64 -13.51
CA TRP A 232 31.87 9.90 -12.74
C TRP A 232 31.71 8.88 -11.62
N GLY A 233 31.17 9.31 -10.48
CA GLY A 233 30.73 8.46 -9.37
C GLY A 233 29.21 8.49 -9.24
N THR A 234 28.60 7.36 -8.91
CA THR A 234 27.15 7.23 -8.72
C THR A 234 26.83 6.44 -7.46
N ASP A 235 25.78 6.84 -6.75
CA ASP A 235 25.33 6.13 -5.56
C ASP A 235 23.82 6.34 -5.29
N GLY A 236 23.21 5.40 -4.56
CA GLY A 236 21.82 5.42 -4.12
C GLY A 236 21.67 5.43 -2.60
N SER A 237 20.78 6.27 -2.08
CA SER A 237 20.51 6.31 -0.63
C SER A 237 19.03 6.06 -0.34
N MET A 238 18.76 5.36 0.78
CA MET A 238 17.39 5.10 1.25
C MET A 238 17.26 5.33 2.77
N VAL A 239 16.25 6.08 3.18
CA VAL A 239 15.92 6.36 4.59
C VAL A 239 14.44 6.12 4.86
N PRO A 240 14.06 5.31 5.89
CA PRO A 240 14.93 4.41 6.67
C PRO A 240 15.51 3.26 5.83
N SER A 241 16.72 2.81 6.14
CA SER A 241 17.36 1.69 5.42
C SER A 241 16.67 0.34 5.62
N SER A 242 15.89 0.19 6.70
CA SER A 242 15.10 -1.00 7.02
C SER A 242 13.66 -0.97 6.49
N ALA A 243 13.28 0.10 5.79
CA ALA A 243 11.90 0.29 5.34
C ALA A 243 11.46 -0.81 4.35
N GLY A 244 10.34 -1.46 4.65
CA GLY A 244 9.71 -2.45 3.80
C GLY A 244 8.89 -1.83 2.67
N MET A 245 8.32 -2.68 1.80
CA MET A 245 7.60 -2.26 0.58
C MET A 245 6.35 -1.38 0.79
N LEU A 246 5.75 -1.38 1.99
CA LEU A 246 4.57 -0.55 2.31
C LEU A 246 4.91 0.64 3.21
N ASP A 247 6.15 0.72 3.69
CA ASP A 247 6.58 1.75 4.63
C ASP A 247 6.91 3.04 3.88
N ASP A 248 6.64 4.17 4.53
CA ASP A 248 7.05 5.47 4.02
C ASP A 248 8.59 5.57 4.09
N LYS A 249 9.19 5.96 2.97
CA LYS A 249 10.65 6.07 2.82
C LYS A 249 10.99 7.10 1.77
N SER A 250 12.22 7.60 1.86
CA SER A 250 12.81 8.49 0.87
C SER A 250 13.98 7.75 0.20
N VAL A 251 13.99 7.74 -1.14
CA VAL A 251 15.08 7.18 -1.94
C VAL A 251 15.62 8.26 -2.85
N THR A 252 16.93 8.45 -2.84
CA THR A 252 17.65 9.42 -3.66
C THR A 252 18.75 8.73 -4.45
N ALA A 253 19.11 9.33 -5.57
CA ALA A 253 20.21 8.89 -6.42
C ALA A 253 21.09 10.10 -6.74
N ALA A 254 22.41 9.93 -6.63
CA ALA A 254 23.38 10.96 -6.93
C ALA A 254 24.32 10.53 -8.05
N VAL A 255 24.75 11.51 -8.82
CA VAL A 255 25.85 11.42 -9.78
C VAL A 255 26.78 12.61 -9.55
N THR A 256 28.09 12.37 -9.53
CA THR A 256 29.10 13.41 -9.36
C THR A 256 30.30 13.16 -10.26
N GLY A 257 31.00 14.23 -10.63
CA GLY A 257 32.12 14.24 -11.57
C GLY A 257 32.44 15.69 -11.89
N SER A 258 32.53 16.02 -13.18
CA SER A 258 32.65 17.43 -13.63
C SER A 258 31.41 18.27 -13.32
N LYS A 259 30.26 17.63 -13.09
CA LYS A 259 29.04 18.21 -12.54
C LYS A 259 28.48 17.26 -11.48
N THR A 260 27.63 17.77 -10.59
CA THR A 260 26.98 16.96 -9.57
C THR A 260 25.48 17.17 -9.64
N THR A 261 24.69 16.10 -9.61
CA THR A 261 23.22 16.17 -9.55
C THR A 261 22.69 15.11 -8.62
N VAL A 262 21.59 15.45 -7.94
CA VAL A 262 20.85 14.51 -7.10
C VAL A 262 19.37 14.56 -7.49
N ILE A 263 18.75 13.39 -7.56
CA ILE A 263 17.35 13.20 -7.90
C ILE A 263 16.68 12.29 -6.89
N LYS A 264 15.37 12.50 -6.67
CA LYS A 264 14.57 11.77 -5.71
C LYS A 264 13.59 10.84 -6.42
N LEU A 265 13.46 9.61 -5.96
CA LEU A 265 12.52 8.65 -6.53
C LEU A 265 11.17 8.73 -5.81
N SER A 266 10.09 8.47 -6.53
CA SER A 266 8.72 8.54 -6.03
C SER A 266 8.09 7.15 -5.88
N GLY A 267 7.20 7.00 -4.89
CA GLY A 267 6.49 5.76 -4.59
C GLY A 267 6.95 5.07 -3.31
N ARG A 268 6.13 4.15 -2.79
CA ARG A 268 6.47 3.32 -1.62
C ARG A 268 7.03 1.97 -2.00
N ASN A 269 6.82 1.47 -3.22
CA ASN A 269 7.38 0.18 -3.62
C ASN A 269 8.80 0.27 -4.21
N ILE A 270 9.45 1.44 -4.13
CA ILE A 270 10.85 1.64 -4.48
C ILE A 270 11.78 1.15 -3.36
N SER A 271 13.04 0.92 -3.68
CA SER A 271 14.08 0.48 -2.73
C SER A 271 15.42 1.13 -3.07
N ILE A 272 16.44 0.95 -2.23
CA ILE A 272 17.79 1.44 -2.49
C ILE A 272 18.30 1.05 -3.88
N LEU A 273 17.99 -0.17 -4.35
CA LEU A 273 18.30 -0.65 -5.69
C LEU A 273 17.81 0.31 -6.80
N HIS A 274 16.63 0.90 -6.65
CA HIS A 274 16.12 1.85 -7.64
C HIS A 274 16.94 3.14 -7.63
N GLY A 275 17.41 3.58 -6.45
CA GLY A 275 18.35 4.68 -6.30
C GLY A 275 19.66 4.39 -7.01
N GLU A 276 20.27 3.22 -6.77
CA GLU A 276 21.51 2.79 -7.42
C GLU A 276 21.41 2.82 -8.95
N LEU A 277 20.34 2.22 -9.48
CA LEU A 277 20.13 2.15 -10.92
C LEU A 277 19.86 3.51 -11.54
N MET A 278 19.11 4.36 -10.85
CA MET A 278 18.85 5.72 -11.30
C MET A 278 20.11 6.59 -11.26
N GLY A 279 21.01 6.34 -10.30
CA GLY A 279 22.36 6.91 -10.25
C GLY A 279 23.16 6.52 -11.48
N LEU A 280 23.22 5.23 -11.80
CA LEU A 280 23.89 4.70 -13.00
C LEU A 280 23.31 5.26 -14.30
N ILE A 281 21.98 5.29 -14.44
CA ILE A 281 21.30 5.89 -15.61
C ILE A 281 21.69 7.35 -15.76
N SER A 282 21.68 8.09 -14.65
CA SER A 282 22.10 9.50 -14.64
C SER A 282 23.58 9.67 -14.96
N GLY A 283 24.45 8.74 -14.52
CA GLY A 283 25.88 8.70 -14.86
C GLY A 283 26.11 8.47 -16.36
N VAL A 284 25.41 7.51 -16.95
CA VAL A 284 25.48 7.23 -18.39
C VAL A 284 25.04 8.45 -19.18
N ILE A 285 23.93 9.09 -18.78
CA ILE A 285 23.45 10.32 -19.41
C ILE A 285 24.44 11.49 -19.20
N SER A 286 25.02 11.64 -18.00
CA SER A 286 26.01 12.69 -17.69
C SER A 286 27.26 12.56 -18.56
N SER A 287 27.71 11.33 -18.82
CA SER A 287 28.87 11.10 -19.68
C SER A 287 28.64 11.56 -21.12
N ARG A 288 27.39 11.62 -21.63
CA ARG A 288 27.05 12.19 -22.96
C ARG A 288 27.43 13.67 -23.08
N LEU A 289 27.44 14.40 -21.96
CA LEU A 289 27.82 15.82 -21.93
C LEU A 289 29.35 16.01 -21.98
N SER A 290 30.12 14.94 -21.84
CA SER A 290 31.58 14.96 -21.91
C SER A 290 32.05 14.43 -23.27
N ASN A 291 33.01 15.11 -23.90
CA ASN A 291 33.58 14.71 -25.19
C ASN A 291 34.62 13.56 -25.11
N THR A 292 34.79 12.94 -23.93
CA THR A 292 35.79 11.90 -23.66
C THR A 292 35.11 10.55 -23.42
N GLU A 293 35.84 9.45 -23.60
CA GLU A 293 35.38 8.13 -23.14
C GLU A 293 35.03 8.19 -21.66
N GLY A 294 33.77 7.87 -21.33
CA GLY A 294 33.23 8.02 -19.98
C GLY A 294 33.50 6.78 -19.13
N VAL A 295 34.02 6.99 -17.92
CA VAL A 295 34.16 5.93 -16.91
C VAL A 295 33.23 6.23 -15.75
N ILE A 296 32.43 5.26 -15.33
CA ILE A 296 31.49 5.40 -14.21
C ILE A 296 31.88 4.43 -13.10
N TYR A 297 32.00 4.94 -11.87
CA TYR A 297 32.23 4.15 -10.67
C TYR A 297 30.98 4.04 -9.80
N THR A 298 30.70 2.83 -9.35
CA THR A 298 29.60 2.50 -8.42
C THR A 298 30.07 1.42 -7.46
N ASP A 299 29.53 1.39 -6.25
CA ASP A 299 29.70 0.29 -5.32
C ASP A 299 28.61 -0.79 -5.43
N HIS A 300 27.64 -0.61 -6.33
CA HIS A 300 26.60 -1.59 -6.56
C HIS A 300 27.06 -2.74 -7.47
N LEU A 301 27.85 -3.65 -6.90
CA LEU A 301 28.48 -4.80 -7.57
C LEU A 301 27.49 -5.67 -8.37
N ASN A 302 26.25 -5.81 -7.90
CA ASN A 302 25.24 -6.61 -8.58
C ASN A 302 24.85 -6.01 -9.95
N SER A 303 24.80 -4.69 -10.06
CA SER A 303 24.53 -4.04 -11.36
C SER A 303 25.70 -4.18 -12.31
N VAL A 304 26.94 -4.01 -11.82
CA VAL A 304 28.16 -4.18 -12.64
C VAL A 304 28.22 -5.58 -13.23
N ARG A 305 28.04 -6.62 -12.39
CA ARG A 305 27.99 -8.01 -12.86
C ARG A 305 26.89 -8.26 -13.89
N LEU A 306 25.71 -7.66 -13.71
CA LEU A 306 24.61 -7.82 -14.66
C LEU A 306 24.92 -7.15 -16.00
N ILE A 307 25.59 -6.00 -15.99
CA ILE A 307 26.06 -5.31 -17.19
C ILE A 307 27.11 -6.17 -17.90
N ASP A 308 28.09 -6.71 -17.17
CA ASP A 308 29.11 -7.60 -17.74
C ASP A 308 28.48 -8.88 -18.34
N ASP A 309 27.51 -9.49 -17.64
CA ASP A 309 26.72 -10.62 -18.15
C ASP A 309 26.00 -10.27 -19.46
N SER A 310 25.50 -9.03 -19.60
CA SER A 310 24.78 -8.57 -20.79
C SER A 310 25.65 -8.46 -22.04
N LEU A 311 26.96 -8.26 -21.87
CA LEU A 311 27.93 -8.24 -22.96
C LEU A 311 28.24 -9.64 -23.50
N THR A 312 28.05 -10.67 -22.66
CA THR A 312 28.41 -12.07 -22.97
C THR A 312 27.21 -12.95 -23.29
N THR A 313 26.02 -12.59 -22.79
CA THR A 313 24.79 -13.41 -22.91
C THR A 313 23.77 -12.78 -23.86
N PRO A 314 23.37 -13.46 -24.95
CA PRO A 314 22.51 -12.88 -25.98
C PRO A 314 21.05 -12.64 -25.55
N ASN A 315 20.58 -13.21 -24.44
CA ASN A 315 19.20 -12.99 -23.95
C ASN A 315 19.11 -12.91 -22.42
N LEU A 316 19.17 -11.69 -21.88
CA LEU A 316 19.03 -11.40 -20.46
C LEU A 316 17.57 -11.28 -19.99
N GLU A 317 16.61 -11.27 -20.91
CA GLU A 317 15.20 -10.92 -20.61
C GLU A 317 14.54 -11.91 -19.64
N HIS A 318 14.90 -13.19 -19.72
CA HIS A 318 14.41 -14.20 -18.77
C HIS A 318 14.82 -13.89 -17.31
N LYS A 319 16.05 -13.37 -17.12
CA LYS A 319 16.58 -12.97 -15.81
C LYS A 319 15.87 -11.69 -15.35
N LEU A 320 15.80 -10.67 -16.22
CA LEU A 320 15.21 -9.36 -15.91
C LEU A 320 13.73 -9.44 -15.54
N ARG A 321 12.95 -10.35 -16.14
CA ARG A 321 11.51 -10.47 -15.90
C ARG A 321 11.14 -10.59 -14.43
N HIS A 322 11.98 -11.26 -13.65
CA HIS A 322 11.73 -11.56 -12.23
C HIS A 322 12.52 -10.64 -11.28
N MET A 323 13.31 -9.71 -11.82
CA MET A 323 14.13 -8.81 -11.01
C MET A 323 13.33 -7.59 -10.54
N ASN A 324 13.72 -7.08 -9.38
CA ASN A 324 13.27 -5.77 -8.93
C ASN A 324 13.87 -4.68 -9.82
N ALA A 325 13.16 -3.56 -9.99
CA ALA A 325 13.59 -2.44 -10.84
C ALA A 325 13.91 -2.84 -12.30
N ARG A 326 13.22 -3.85 -12.84
CA ARG A 326 13.46 -4.39 -14.20
C ARG A 326 13.35 -3.34 -15.31
N SER A 327 12.43 -2.37 -15.21
CA SER A 327 12.35 -1.27 -16.18
C SER A 327 13.60 -0.37 -16.15
N TYR A 328 14.17 -0.13 -14.96
CA TYR A 328 15.41 0.63 -14.80
C TYR A 328 16.59 -0.12 -15.39
N TYR A 329 16.68 -1.44 -15.18
CA TYR A 329 17.68 -2.27 -15.84
C TYR A 329 17.55 -2.26 -17.37
N ARG A 330 16.32 -2.43 -17.90
CA ARG A 330 16.06 -2.35 -19.34
C ARG A 330 16.48 -0.98 -19.90
N TRP A 331 16.20 0.12 -19.17
CA TRP A 331 16.64 1.46 -19.55
C TRP A 331 18.17 1.59 -19.57
N LEU A 332 18.84 1.18 -18.50
CA LEU A 332 20.29 1.23 -18.40
C LEU A 332 20.96 0.45 -19.54
N LEU A 333 20.49 -0.78 -19.80
CA LEU A 333 21.03 -1.62 -20.89
C LEU A 333 20.76 -1.00 -22.26
N ASP A 334 19.59 -0.39 -22.48
CA ASP A 334 19.29 0.31 -23.74
C ASP A 334 20.24 1.49 -23.98
N LEU A 335 20.54 2.28 -22.96
CA LEU A 335 21.51 3.37 -23.03
C LEU A 335 22.93 2.87 -23.37
N LEU A 336 23.32 1.71 -22.84
CA LEU A 336 24.65 1.12 -23.03
C LEU A 336 24.84 0.49 -24.43
N LYS A 337 23.78 0.02 -25.10
CA LYS A 337 23.87 -0.57 -26.46
C LYS A 337 24.53 0.35 -27.49
N HIS A 338 24.43 1.66 -27.27
CA HIS A 338 24.83 2.67 -28.25
C HIS A 338 26.10 3.43 -27.86
N ARG A 339 26.86 2.98 -26.84
CA ARG A 339 27.95 3.78 -26.24
C ARG A 339 29.18 2.96 -25.83
N THR A 340 30.33 3.61 -25.93
CA THR A 340 31.61 3.17 -25.35
C THR A 340 31.78 3.82 -23.97
N ILE A 341 31.06 3.29 -22.98
CA ILE A 341 31.15 3.70 -21.57
C ILE A 341 31.55 2.47 -20.77
N THR A 342 32.53 2.60 -19.88
CA THR A 342 32.95 1.54 -18.97
C THR A 342 32.40 1.81 -17.57
N ILE A 343 31.76 0.80 -16.99
CA ILE A 343 31.23 0.86 -15.62
C ILE A 343 32.11 -0.03 -14.74
N HIS A 344 32.71 0.54 -13.71
CA HIS A 344 33.62 -0.16 -12.81
C HIS A 344 33.07 -0.20 -11.38
N TYR A 345 33.27 -1.35 -10.74
CA TYR A 345 33.03 -1.49 -9.31
C TYR A 345 34.12 -0.78 -8.52
N THR A 346 33.72 0.03 -7.54
CA THR A 346 34.59 0.56 -6.48
C THR A 346 34.03 0.18 -5.12
N LYS A 347 34.88 0.01 -4.12
CA LYS A 347 34.41 -0.42 -2.80
C LYS A 347 33.76 0.75 -2.05
N GLY A 348 32.52 0.57 -1.62
CA GLY A 348 31.81 1.53 -0.76
C GLY A 348 32.54 1.77 0.57
N HIS A 349 32.46 3.01 1.06
CA HIS A 349 33.09 3.48 2.31
C HIS A 349 34.59 3.14 2.46
N ALA A 350 35.31 3.05 1.34
CA ALA A 350 36.76 2.96 1.39
C ALA A 350 37.34 4.34 1.79
N SER A 351 38.17 4.38 2.83
CA SER A 351 38.98 5.56 3.21
C SER A 351 40.12 5.83 2.21
N GLY A 352 39.97 5.38 0.96
CA GLY A 352 40.98 5.49 -0.08
C GLY A 352 41.05 6.90 -0.63
N SER A 353 42.26 7.36 -0.92
CA SER A 353 42.54 8.62 -1.60
C SER A 353 42.54 8.50 -3.13
N THR A 354 42.08 7.37 -3.67
CA THR A 354 42.01 7.16 -5.11
C THR A 354 40.80 7.89 -5.70
N LEU A 355 40.92 8.41 -6.92
CA LEU A 355 39.82 9.11 -7.61
C LEU A 355 38.48 8.33 -7.60
N PRO A 356 38.46 7.00 -7.85
CA PRO A 356 37.21 6.22 -7.73
C PRO A 356 36.60 6.25 -6.31
N SER A 357 37.43 6.23 -5.27
CA SER A 357 36.97 6.29 -3.87
C SER A 357 36.44 7.67 -3.53
N ILE A 358 37.11 8.73 -4.01
CA ILE A 358 36.69 10.13 -3.83
C ILE A 358 35.32 10.35 -4.49
N LEU A 359 35.17 9.92 -5.74
CA LEU A 359 33.92 10.03 -6.51
C LEU A 359 32.76 9.29 -5.85
N ASN A 360 32.98 8.06 -5.38
CA ASN A 360 31.94 7.28 -4.69
C ASN A 360 31.53 7.93 -3.37
N ASN A 361 32.50 8.32 -2.53
CA ASN A 361 32.24 8.98 -1.25
C ASN A 361 31.55 10.34 -1.43
N SER A 362 31.84 11.04 -2.52
CA SER A 362 31.15 12.28 -2.89
C SER A 362 29.70 12.01 -3.28
N ALA A 363 29.44 11.01 -4.13
CA ALA A 363 28.09 10.60 -4.51
C ALA A 363 27.23 10.19 -3.30
N ASP A 364 27.77 9.34 -2.41
CA ASP A 364 27.12 8.91 -1.16
C ASP A 364 26.70 10.12 -0.31
N ARG A 365 27.64 11.03 -0.04
CA ARG A 365 27.38 12.24 0.74
C ARG A 365 26.25 13.07 0.13
N HIS A 366 26.24 13.24 -1.19
CA HIS A 366 25.21 13.99 -1.89
C HIS A 366 23.85 13.28 -1.84
N ALA A 367 23.81 11.96 -2.04
CA ALA A 367 22.59 11.16 -1.96
C ALA A 367 21.96 11.23 -0.56
N VAL A 368 22.78 11.06 0.50
CA VAL A 368 22.34 11.13 1.90
C VAL A 368 21.86 12.53 2.27
N THR A 369 22.61 13.58 1.91
CA THR A 369 22.25 14.97 2.22
C THR A 369 20.92 15.39 1.58
N ALA A 370 20.63 14.87 0.38
CA ALA A 370 19.40 15.18 -0.33
C ALA A 370 18.14 14.55 0.29
N GLN A 371 18.27 13.59 1.21
CA GLN A 371 17.11 12.92 1.84
C GLN A 371 16.22 13.91 2.59
N SER A 372 16.84 14.88 3.28
CA SER A 372 16.16 15.94 4.03
C SER A 372 15.79 17.17 3.19
N ASN A 373 16.19 17.24 1.91
CA ASN A 373 15.92 18.40 1.07
C ASN A 373 14.58 18.27 0.33
N PRO A 374 13.58 19.13 0.60
CA PRO A 374 12.28 19.07 -0.07
C PRO A 374 12.34 19.57 -1.53
N TYR A 375 13.40 20.28 -1.92
CA TYR A 375 13.55 20.85 -3.26
C TYR A 375 14.31 19.95 -4.23
N THR A 376 14.71 18.74 -3.80
CA THR A 376 15.36 17.78 -4.70
C THR A 376 14.37 17.36 -5.80
N PRO A 377 14.73 17.51 -7.09
CA PRO A 377 13.84 17.18 -8.21
C PRO A 377 13.52 15.68 -8.23
N PHE A 378 12.32 15.33 -8.72
CA PHE A 378 11.92 13.94 -8.85
C PHE A 378 12.48 13.31 -10.13
N ALA A 379 12.97 12.09 -10.02
CA ALA A 379 13.43 11.30 -11.15
C ALA A 379 12.26 10.95 -12.08
N PRO A 380 12.47 10.90 -13.40
CA PRO A 380 11.48 10.39 -14.32
C PRO A 380 11.24 8.89 -14.07
N ILE A 381 10.02 8.43 -14.28
CA ILE A 381 9.63 7.03 -14.11
C ILE A 381 9.78 6.32 -15.47
N PRO A 382 10.50 5.18 -15.55
CA PRO A 382 10.75 4.47 -16.81
C PRO A 382 9.53 3.67 -17.30
N THR A 383 8.37 4.31 -17.41
CA THR A 383 7.12 3.69 -17.89
C THR A 383 7.22 3.17 -19.33
N PHE A 384 8.22 3.63 -20.09
CA PHE A 384 8.56 3.17 -21.44
C PHE A 384 9.31 1.82 -21.49
N PHE A 385 9.78 1.29 -20.35
CA PHE A 385 10.40 -0.04 -20.25
C PHE A 385 9.67 -0.98 -19.27
N MET A 386 8.53 -0.55 -18.73
CA MET A 386 7.64 -1.40 -17.95
C MET A 386 6.94 -2.43 -18.85
N ASP A 387 6.36 -3.46 -18.24
CA ASP A 387 5.50 -4.39 -18.99
C ASP A 387 4.20 -3.67 -19.41
N ASP A 388 3.55 -4.14 -20.49
CA ASP A 388 2.35 -3.54 -21.09
C ASP A 388 1.25 -3.29 -20.05
N PHE A 389 1.11 -4.19 -19.08
CA PHE A 389 0.19 -4.06 -17.95
C PHE A 389 0.95 -4.12 -16.63
N THR A 390 1.00 -3.01 -15.89
CA THR A 390 1.73 -2.92 -14.62
C THR A 390 0.82 -2.48 -13.49
N LEU A 391 0.98 -3.09 -12.30
CA LEU A 391 0.21 -2.73 -11.13
C LEU A 391 0.53 -1.30 -10.68
N TYR A 392 -0.49 -0.56 -10.27
CA TYR A 392 -0.39 0.82 -9.84
C TYR A 392 -1.31 1.09 -8.66
N SER A 393 -0.85 1.92 -7.73
CA SER A 393 -1.71 2.54 -6.72
C SER A 393 -1.33 4.02 -6.58
N THR A 394 -2.30 4.89 -6.32
CA THR A 394 -2.04 6.32 -6.11
C THR A 394 -1.10 6.58 -4.93
N ARG A 395 -1.10 5.70 -3.92
CA ARG A 395 -0.26 5.84 -2.72
C ARG A 395 1.12 5.20 -2.88
N ASP A 396 1.21 4.11 -3.63
CA ASP A 396 2.41 3.28 -3.73
C ASP A 396 3.25 3.56 -4.97
N GLY A 397 2.65 4.15 -6.00
CA GLY A 397 3.24 4.27 -7.33
C GLY A 397 3.13 2.98 -8.13
N TRP A 398 4.13 2.74 -8.98
CA TRP A 398 4.21 1.57 -9.83
C TRP A 398 4.79 0.35 -9.10
N ILE A 399 4.15 -0.81 -9.27
CA ILE A 399 4.50 -2.07 -8.62
C ILE A 399 4.93 -3.06 -9.70
N GLU A 400 6.21 -3.02 -10.05
CA GLU A 400 6.75 -3.77 -11.18
C GLU A 400 7.17 -5.21 -10.85
N CYS A 401 7.38 -5.52 -9.58
CA CYS A 401 7.95 -6.76 -9.13
C CYS A 401 7.31 -7.21 -7.81
N ASN A 402 7.38 -8.51 -7.52
CA ASN A 402 6.83 -9.10 -6.30
C ASN A 402 5.35 -8.73 -6.04
N SER A 403 4.57 -8.54 -7.11
CA SER A 403 3.13 -8.26 -7.12
C SER A 403 2.37 -9.07 -6.06
N ARG A 404 2.59 -10.39 -6.03
CA ARG A 404 1.99 -11.30 -5.06
C ARG A 404 2.33 -10.93 -3.62
N ASN A 405 3.63 -10.79 -3.30
CA ASN A 405 4.06 -10.46 -1.94
C ASN A 405 3.55 -9.08 -1.51
N PHE A 406 3.52 -8.13 -2.44
CA PHE A 406 2.97 -6.80 -2.22
C PHE A 406 1.48 -6.85 -1.90
N VAL A 407 0.69 -7.53 -2.73
CA VAL A 407 -0.75 -7.73 -2.53
C VAL A 407 -1.02 -8.46 -1.22
N ASP A 408 -0.29 -9.53 -0.91
CA ASP A 408 -0.47 -10.31 0.32
C ASP A 408 -0.21 -9.47 1.56
N ARG A 409 0.83 -8.61 1.55
CA ARG A 409 1.10 -7.67 2.65
C ARG A 409 0.04 -6.60 2.74
N LEU A 410 -0.35 -5.98 1.62
CA LEU A 410 -1.34 -4.91 1.59
C LEU A 410 -2.70 -5.41 2.11
N TYR A 411 -3.12 -6.59 1.64
CA TYR A 411 -4.34 -7.24 2.10
C TYR A 411 -4.25 -7.58 3.59
N SER A 412 -3.13 -8.12 4.06
CA SER A 412 -2.94 -8.43 5.49
C SER A 412 -3.02 -7.17 6.36
N THR A 413 -2.39 -6.08 5.95
CA THR A 413 -2.47 -4.78 6.65
C THR A 413 -3.91 -4.25 6.67
N ARG A 414 -4.63 -4.36 5.54
CA ARG A 414 -6.02 -3.90 5.46
C ARG A 414 -6.94 -4.73 6.34
N VAL A 415 -6.84 -6.05 6.28
CA VAL A 415 -7.60 -6.96 7.16
C VAL A 415 -7.26 -6.72 8.62
N ALA A 416 -5.99 -6.50 8.96
CA ALA A 416 -5.60 -6.19 10.34
C ALA A 416 -6.27 -4.89 10.81
N ASN A 417 -6.26 -3.83 9.99
CA ASN A 417 -6.92 -2.57 10.30
C ASN A 417 -8.44 -2.75 10.40
N ASP A 418 -9.06 -3.43 9.43
CA ASP A 418 -10.51 -3.68 9.41
C ASP A 418 -10.93 -4.50 10.64
N LEU A 419 -10.16 -5.51 11.03
CA LEU A 419 -10.38 -6.28 12.25
C LEU A 419 -10.20 -5.41 13.50
N GLU A 420 -9.24 -4.50 13.52
CA GLU A 420 -9.04 -3.57 14.64
C GLU A 420 -10.28 -2.68 14.86
N TYR A 421 -10.85 -2.12 13.78
CA TYR A 421 -12.03 -1.25 13.86
C TYR A 421 -13.33 -2.05 14.07
N SER A 422 -13.54 -3.13 13.32
CA SER A 422 -14.79 -3.92 13.37
C SER A 422 -14.95 -4.76 14.63
N SER A 423 -13.84 -5.13 15.28
CA SER A 423 -13.88 -5.83 16.58
C SER A 423 -14.08 -4.90 17.78
N GLY A 424 -14.45 -3.63 17.57
CA GLY A 424 -14.62 -2.68 18.68
C GLY A 424 -13.31 -2.40 19.43
N LEU A 425 -12.18 -2.30 18.69
CA LEU A 425 -10.84 -2.02 19.22
C LEU A 425 -10.28 -3.11 20.15
N ARG A 426 -10.90 -4.29 20.21
CA ARG A 426 -10.48 -5.47 20.99
C ARG A 426 -9.12 -6.03 20.59
N LEU A 427 -8.60 -5.64 19.43
CA LEU A 427 -7.28 -6.04 18.92
C LEU A 427 -6.22 -4.93 19.01
N ARG A 428 -6.61 -3.69 19.40
CA ARG A 428 -5.70 -2.55 19.56
C ARG A 428 -4.77 -2.69 20.76
N ARG A 429 -3.68 -3.45 20.65
CA ARG A 429 -2.73 -3.70 21.76
C ARG A 429 -1.80 -2.52 22.05
N LEU A 430 -1.47 -1.72 21.04
CA LEU A 430 -0.44 -0.67 21.10
C LEU A 430 -0.75 0.49 22.07
N VAL A 431 -1.99 0.63 22.52
CA VAL A 431 -2.38 1.68 23.47
C VAL A 431 -2.31 1.22 24.94
N TYR A 432 -2.13 -0.07 25.20
CA TYR A 432 -2.08 -0.68 26.53
C TYR A 432 -0.64 -1.09 26.89
N ASP A 433 -0.42 -1.58 28.11
CA ASP A 433 0.87 -2.14 28.52
C ASP A 433 1.32 -3.25 27.56
N LEU A 434 2.54 -3.10 27.02
CA LEU A 434 3.13 -4.03 26.05
C LEU A 434 3.89 -5.18 26.72
N GLY A 435 4.01 -5.18 28.05
CA GLY A 435 4.67 -6.23 28.82
C GLY A 435 4.09 -7.60 28.52
N SER A 436 4.95 -8.62 28.54
CA SER A 436 4.49 -9.99 28.47
C SER A 436 3.68 -10.32 29.74
N PRO A 437 2.49 -10.92 29.60
CA PRO A 437 1.72 -11.35 30.75
C PRO A 437 2.47 -12.46 31.52
N PRO A 438 2.23 -12.63 32.82
CA PRO A 438 2.86 -13.69 33.60
C PRO A 438 2.53 -15.07 33.01
N GLU A 439 3.53 -15.94 32.85
CA GLU A 439 3.36 -17.25 32.19
C GLU A 439 2.51 -18.24 32.98
N PHE A 440 2.64 -18.23 34.31
CA PHE A 440 2.10 -19.25 35.20
C PHE A 440 0.59 -19.50 35.03
N PRO A 441 -0.29 -18.48 34.99
CA PRO A 441 -1.74 -18.67 34.79
C PRO A 441 -2.12 -19.33 33.46
N TYR A 442 -1.25 -19.29 32.46
CA TYR A 442 -1.53 -19.79 31.11
C TYR A 442 -0.89 -21.16 30.84
N LEU A 443 0.29 -21.40 31.40
CA LEU A 443 1.08 -22.60 31.10
C LEU A 443 1.05 -23.65 32.21
N ARG A 444 0.82 -23.23 33.48
CA ARG A 444 1.05 -24.10 34.65
C ARG A 444 -0.15 -24.21 35.59
N ALA A 445 -1.21 -23.43 35.39
CA ALA A 445 -2.40 -23.51 36.22
C ALA A 445 -3.15 -24.84 35.99
N THR A 446 -3.57 -25.49 37.06
CA THR A 446 -4.35 -26.76 37.02
C THR A 446 -5.74 -26.60 36.39
N SER A 447 -6.24 -25.37 36.29
CA SER A 447 -7.43 -25.00 35.54
C SER A 447 -7.15 -23.74 34.72
N CYS A 448 -7.07 -23.90 33.39
CA CYS A 448 -6.83 -22.80 32.45
C CYS A 448 -8.10 -21.99 32.12
N TYR A 449 -9.12 -22.02 32.98
CA TYR A 449 -10.42 -21.44 32.67
C TYR A 449 -10.35 -19.93 32.37
N SER A 450 -9.57 -19.16 33.14
CA SER A 450 -9.32 -17.73 32.85
C SER A 450 -8.69 -17.51 31.48
N ALA A 451 -7.76 -18.37 31.07
CA ALA A 451 -7.14 -18.30 29.74
C ALA A 451 -8.17 -18.57 28.63
N VAL A 452 -9.07 -19.52 28.83
CA VAL A 452 -10.19 -19.79 27.91
C VAL A 452 -11.11 -18.59 27.82
N VAL A 453 -11.52 -18.00 28.94
CA VAL A 453 -12.38 -16.79 28.94
C VAL A 453 -11.73 -15.66 28.16
N GLN A 454 -10.44 -15.41 28.39
CA GLN A 454 -9.72 -14.37 27.66
C GLN A 454 -9.60 -14.67 26.17
N LEU A 455 -9.28 -15.91 25.79
CA LEU A 455 -9.20 -16.31 24.38
C LEU A 455 -10.53 -16.04 23.67
N TYR A 456 -11.64 -16.47 24.27
CA TYR A 456 -12.96 -16.23 23.71
C TYR A 456 -13.33 -14.75 23.73
N ALA A 457 -12.93 -13.98 24.75
CA ALA A 457 -13.19 -12.54 24.79
C ALA A 457 -12.42 -11.79 23.69
N HIS A 458 -11.13 -12.11 23.51
CA HIS A 458 -10.28 -11.57 22.44
C HIS A 458 -10.81 -11.90 21.06
N ALA A 459 -11.27 -13.12 20.85
CA ALA A 459 -11.85 -13.55 19.58
C ALA A 459 -13.28 -12.99 19.36
N GLY A 460 -13.87 -12.31 20.35
CA GLY A 460 -15.28 -11.89 20.33
C GLY A 460 -16.25 -13.06 20.21
N GLN A 461 -15.90 -14.19 20.80
CA GLN A 461 -16.63 -15.46 20.74
C GLN A 461 -17.31 -15.82 22.07
N LEU A 462 -17.20 -14.99 23.11
CA LEU A 462 -17.94 -15.24 24.35
C LEU A 462 -19.45 -15.28 24.05
N PRO A 463 -20.18 -16.33 24.48
CA PRO A 463 -21.61 -16.49 24.20
C PRO A 463 -22.47 -15.58 25.10
N THR A 464 -22.29 -14.27 24.96
CA THR A 464 -23.16 -13.24 25.55
C THR A 464 -24.53 -13.24 24.84
N ALA A 465 -25.57 -12.67 25.45
CA ALA A 465 -26.90 -12.66 24.84
C ALA A 465 -26.89 -11.95 23.49
N LEU A 466 -26.22 -10.79 23.37
CA LEU A 466 -26.07 -10.08 22.10
C LEU A 466 -25.38 -10.96 21.04
N ARG A 467 -24.34 -11.71 21.42
CA ARG A 467 -23.61 -12.59 20.49
C ARG A 467 -24.46 -13.77 20.04
N LEU A 468 -25.23 -14.35 20.94
CA LEU A 468 -26.13 -15.46 20.62
C LEU A 468 -27.30 -14.98 19.75
N HIS A 469 -27.85 -13.79 20.02
CA HIS A 469 -28.89 -13.17 19.22
C HIS A 469 -28.43 -12.85 17.79
N THR A 470 -27.26 -12.22 17.63
CA THR A 470 -26.65 -11.96 16.30
C THR A 470 -26.35 -13.22 15.49
N ARG A 471 -26.29 -14.39 16.15
CA ARG A 471 -26.15 -15.72 15.54
C ARG A 471 -27.47 -16.46 15.34
N GLY A 472 -28.62 -15.83 15.62
CA GLY A 472 -29.94 -16.45 15.54
C GLY A 472 -30.14 -17.59 16.55
N LYS A 473 -29.43 -17.57 17.69
CA LYS A 473 -29.54 -18.57 18.77
C LYS A 473 -30.40 -18.10 19.95
N LEU A 474 -30.73 -16.81 20.01
CA LEU A 474 -31.65 -16.22 20.98
C LEU A 474 -32.53 -15.18 20.28
N ASP A 475 -33.75 -14.99 20.77
CA ASP A 475 -34.71 -14.04 20.21
C ASP A 475 -34.38 -12.58 20.57
N ASP A 476 -33.67 -12.37 21.69
CA ASP A 476 -33.29 -11.06 22.19
C ASP A 476 -31.81 -11.05 22.64
N GLY A 477 -31.15 -9.91 22.44
CA GLY A 477 -29.79 -9.62 22.86
C GLY A 477 -29.67 -8.85 24.18
N SER A 478 -30.79 -8.56 24.86
CA SER A 478 -30.81 -7.84 26.13
C SER A 478 -30.14 -8.59 27.28
N CYS A 479 -29.77 -7.86 28.33
CA CYS A 479 -29.16 -8.41 29.54
C CYS A 479 -30.04 -9.44 30.24
N ARG A 480 -29.55 -10.68 30.32
CA ARG A 480 -30.24 -11.80 30.97
C ARG A 480 -30.32 -11.67 32.50
N PHE A 481 -29.60 -10.71 33.07
CA PHE A 481 -29.53 -10.47 34.52
C PHE A 481 -30.42 -9.32 35.00
N GLY A 482 -31.37 -8.87 34.16
CA GLY A 482 -32.39 -7.90 34.55
C GLY A 482 -32.00 -6.42 34.36
N CYS A 483 -30.95 -6.13 33.57
CA CYS A 483 -30.64 -4.75 33.21
C CYS A 483 -31.57 -4.29 32.08
N ARG A 484 -32.46 -3.34 32.37
CA ARG A 484 -33.44 -2.85 31.40
C ARG A 484 -32.76 -2.03 30.31
N LEU A 485 -33.14 -2.25 29.05
CA LEU A 485 -32.70 -1.47 27.87
C LEU A 485 -31.19 -1.50 27.58
N VAL A 486 -30.46 -2.51 28.07
CA VAL A 486 -29.02 -2.68 27.80
C VAL A 486 -28.78 -4.03 27.13
N SER A 487 -28.05 -4.02 26.02
CA SER A 487 -27.61 -5.24 25.34
C SER A 487 -26.53 -5.95 26.14
N GLU A 488 -26.61 -7.28 26.22
CA GLU A 488 -25.61 -8.09 26.90
C GLU A 488 -24.39 -8.33 26.00
N ASP A 489 -23.45 -7.39 25.99
CA ASP A 489 -22.13 -7.60 25.42
C ASP A 489 -21.08 -7.90 26.50
N GLU A 490 -19.85 -8.17 26.08
CA GLU A 490 -18.77 -8.51 27.01
C GLU A 490 -18.48 -7.35 27.98
N HIS A 491 -18.46 -6.10 27.49
CA HIS A 491 -18.18 -4.93 28.32
C HIS A 491 -19.27 -4.77 29.39
N HIS A 492 -20.54 -4.88 29.03
CA HIS A 492 -21.64 -4.84 29.97
C HIS A 492 -21.48 -5.92 31.06
N ILE A 493 -21.25 -7.18 30.69
CA ILE A 493 -21.11 -8.27 31.68
C ILE A 493 -19.97 -8.01 32.66
N PHE A 494 -18.80 -7.65 32.14
CA PHE A 494 -17.60 -7.54 32.96
C PHE A 494 -17.51 -6.22 33.72
N VAL A 495 -17.99 -5.11 33.16
CA VAL A 495 -17.75 -3.75 33.67
C VAL A 495 -19.00 -3.15 34.30
N ASP A 496 -20.14 -3.20 33.62
CA ASP A 496 -21.31 -2.39 34.00
C ASP A 496 -22.38 -3.16 34.78
N CYS A 497 -22.53 -4.47 34.51
CA CYS A 497 -23.67 -5.25 34.97
C CYS A 497 -23.75 -5.24 36.50
N PRO A 498 -24.81 -4.67 37.12
CA PRO A 498 -24.92 -4.54 38.57
C PRO A 498 -24.88 -5.87 39.30
N ARG A 499 -25.31 -6.95 38.64
CA ARG A 499 -25.29 -8.32 39.18
C ARG A 499 -23.89 -8.76 39.61
N PHE A 500 -22.84 -8.23 39.00
CA PHE A 500 -21.45 -8.60 39.26
C PHE A 500 -20.65 -7.50 39.97
N ALA A 501 -21.33 -6.45 40.45
CA ALA A 501 -20.69 -5.31 41.12
C ALA A 501 -19.92 -5.70 42.39
N ASP A 502 -20.43 -6.68 43.16
CA ASP A 502 -19.79 -7.14 44.39
C ASP A 502 -18.45 -7.82 44.11
N MET A 503 -18.39 -8.67 43.07
CA MET A 503 -17.14 -9.31 42.65
C MET A 503 -16.12 -8.29 42.15
N ARG A 504 -16.56 -7.27 41.39
CA ARG A 504 -15.69 -6.17 40.98
C ARG A 504 -15.15 -5.41 42.19
N ARG A 505 -16.01 -5.12 43.17
CA ARG A 505 -15.64 -4.40 44.39
C ARG A 505 -14.62 -5.17 45.23
N GLU A 506 -14.79 -6.48 45.38
CA GLU A 506 -13.86 -7.35 46.10
C GLU A 506 -12.47 -7.32 45.46
N SER A 507 -12.38 -7.58 44.15
CA SER A 507 -11.10 -7.53 43.42
C SER A 507 -10.49 -6.13 43.39
N TYR A 508 -11.32 -5.09 43.30
CA TYR A 508 -10.88 -3.69 43.38
C TYR A 508 -10.16 -3.42 44.71
N LEU A 509 -10.71 -3.85 45.84
CA LEU A 509 -10.10 -3.66 47.15
C LEU A 509 -8.75 -4.38 47.25
N GLU A 510 -8.66 -5.61 46.70
CA GLU A 510 -7.42 -6.39 46.64
C GLU A 510 -6.32 -5.66 45.85
N VAL A 511 -6.65 -5.18 44.65
CA VAL A 511 -5.69 -4.46 43.78
C VAL A 511 -5.24 -3.15 44.41
N VAL A 512 -6.15 -2.39 45.02
CA VAL A 512 -5.81 -1.13 45.71
C VAL A 512 -4.88 -1.41 46.88
N HIS A 513 -5.18 -2.41 47.72
CA HIS A 513 -4.33 -2.78 48.84
C HIS A 513 -2.92 -3.22 48.40
N LEU A 514 -2.83 -4.09 47.38
CA LEU A 514 -1.53 -4.52 46.82
C LEU A 514 -0.73 -3.33 46.27
N THR A 515 -1.40 -2.43 45.55
CA THR A 515 -0.77 -1.25 44.96
C THR A 515 -0.27 -0.30 46.04
N SER A 516 -1.09 -0.02 47.07
CA SER A 516 -0.71 0.85 48.18
C SER A 516 0.46 0.30 49.00
N ASN A 517 0.49 -1.00 49.27
CA ASN A 517 1.60 -1.63 50.00
C ASN A 517 2.90 -1.52 49.19
N LYS A 518 2.85 -1.79 47.89
CA LYS A 518 4.04 -1.67 47.04
C LYS A 518 4.50 -0.22 46.89
N CYS A 519 3.58 0.72 46.73
CA CYS A 519 3.93 2.15 46.67
C CYS A 519 4.61 2.62 47.96
N SER A 520 4.14 2.18 49.13
CA SER A 520 4.76 2.53 50.42
C SER A 520 6.22 2.07 50.48
N GLU A 521 6.49 0.82 50.08
CA GLU A 521 7.86 0.28 49.97
C GLU A 521 8.74 1.10 48.99
N LEU A 522 8.19 1.54 47.86
CA LEU A 522 8.92 2.29 46.85
C LEU A 522 9.18 3.75 47.26
N ILE A 523 8.28 4.36 48.03
CA ILE A 523 8.48 5.69 48.61
C ILE A 523 9.62 5.64 49.65
N GLU A 524 9.62 4.65 50.54
CA GLU A 524 10.68 4.46 51.54
C GLU A 524 12.07 4.31 50.89
N LYS A 525 12.11 3.68 49.72
CA LYS A 525 13.33 3.51 48.91
C LYS A 525 13.69 4.72 48.04
N GLY A 526 12.88 5.78 48.06
CA GLY A 526 13.08 6.98 47.24
C GLY A 526 12.94 6.76 45.73
N LEU A 527 12.24 5.68 45.32
CA LEU A 527 12.15 5.27 43.91
C LEU A 527 10.97 5.88 43.15
N ILE A 528 9.94 6.32 43.87
CA ILE A 528 8.76 6.99 43.29
C ILE A 528 8.33 8.18 44.14
N THR A 529 7.67 9.15 43.52
CA THR A 529 7.15 10.34 44.21
C THR A 529 5.75 10.11 44.78
N ALA A 530 5.31 11.01 45.65
CA ALA A 530 3.93 11.05 46.14
C ALA A 530 2.92 11.27 45.00
N ASP A 531 3.31 12.00 43.95
CA ASP A 531 2.46 12.20 42.76
C ASP A 531 2.31 10.92 41.94
N THR A 532 3.41 10.21 41.66
CA THR A 532 3.37 8.90 41.01
C THR A 532 2.52 7.90 41.80
N THR A 533 2.61 7.93 43.13
CA THR A 533 1.76 7.11 44.01
C THR A 533 0.27 7.46 43.87
N ARG A 534 -0.06 8.74 43.73
CA ARG A 534 -1.44 9.20 43.47
C ARG A 534 -1.94 8.68 42.13
N ARG A 535 -1.13 8.78 41.07
CA ARG A 535 -1.46 8.28 39.71
C ARG A 535 -1.68 6.76 39.70
N LEU A 536 -0.78 5.98 40.31
CA LEU A 536 -0.92 4.53 40.43
C LEU A 536 -2.15 4.13 41.26
N SER A 537 -2.38 4.82 42.37
CA SER A 537 -3.56 4.56 43.21
C SER A 537 -4.86 4.91 42.48
N HIS A 538 -4.87 5.97 41.68
CA HIS A 538 -6.01 6.31 40.83
C HIS A 538 -6.28 5.23 39.79
N ALA A 539 -5.23 4.79 39.07
CA ALA A 539 -5.33 3.73 38.07
C ALA A 539 -5.81 2.40 38.67
N ALA A 540 -5.26 1.99 39.83
CA ALA A 540 -5.70 0.82 40.57
C ALA A 540 -7.19 0.92 40.96
N LYS A 541 -7.64 2.10 41.41
CA LYS A 541 -9.04 2.33 41.78
C LYS A 541 -10.01 2.25 40.60
N SER A 542 -9.52 2.56 39.41
CA SER A 542 -10.33 2.56 38.18
C SER A 542 -10.04 1.36 37.26
N LEU A 543 -9.34 0.33 37.75
CA LEU A 543 -8.97 -0.82 36.92
C LEU A 543 -10.20 -1.59 36.41
N PHE A 544 -11.25 -1.74 37.22
CA PHE A 544 -12.44 -2.55 36.87
C PHE A 544 -13.68 -1.73 36.47
N ARG A 545 -13.48 -0.46 36.12
CA ARG A 545 -14.54 0.46 35.68
C ARG A 545 -14.03 1.40 34.60
N ASP A 546 -14.95 1.98 33.85
CA ASP A 546 -14.61 2.98 32.84
C ASP A 546 -14.08 4.26 33.50
N ASP A 547 -12.96 4.75 32.98
CA ASP A 547 -12.31 5.96 33.45
C ASP A 547 -11.45 6.52 32.32
N SER A 548 -11.84 7.69 31.81
CA SER A 548 -11.22 8.33 30.65
C SER A 548 -9.78 8.78 30.90
N SER A 549 -9.36 8.91 32.17
CA SER A 549 -8.01 9.31 32.55
C SER A 549 -7.05 8.14 32.71
N VAL A 550 -7.57 6.92 32.86
CA VAL A 550 -6.77 5.70 33.09
C VAL A 550 -6.78 4.81 31.85
N TRP A 551 -7.92 4.68 31.19
CA TRP A 551 -8.10 3.81 30.03
C TRP A 551 -7.94 4.60 28.73
N PRO A 552 -6.98 4.23 27.85
CA PRO A 552 -6.70 4.97 26.61
C PRO A 552 -7.89 5.08 25.63
N LEU A 553 -8.83 4.13 25.70
CA LEU A 553 -10.04 4.10 24.89
C LEU A 553 -11.29 4.46 25.70
N HIS A 554 -11.08 5.06 26.87
CA HIS A 554 -12.09 5.46 27.86
C HIS A 554 -12.91 4.32 28.47
N ASN A 555 -12.74 3.09 27.99
CA ASN A 555 -13.40 1.89 28.51
C ASN A 555 -12.41 0.90 29.14
N SER A 556 -12.85 0.27 30.22
CA SER A 556 -12.08 -0.80 30.86
C SER A 556 -12.12 -2.06 30.02
N ALA A 557 -10.93 -2.59 29.75
CA ALA A 557 -10.73 -3.79 28.94
C ALA A 557 -10.06 -4.92 29.72
N TYR A 558 -10.16 -4.90 31.06
CA TYR A 558 -9.47 -5.85 31.94
C TYR A 558 -9.80 -7.32 31.63
N TYR A 559 -11.03 -7.59 31.17
CA TYR A 559 -11.48 -8.93 30.81
C TYR A 559 -10.79 -9.49 29.55
N LEU A 560 -10.14 -8.62 28.77
CA LEU A 560 -9.21 -8.99 27.69
C LEU A 560 -7.78 -9.21 28.22
N GLY A 561 -7.55 -9.28 29.53
CA GLY A 561 -6.19 -9.30 30.09
C GLY A 561 -5.37 -8.07 29.74
N ARG A 562 -6.02 -6.93 29.54
CA ARG A 562 -5.34 -5.66 29.30
C ARG A 562 -5.21 -4.93 30.62
N VAL A 563 -4.11 -4.21 30.76
CA VAL A 563 -3.90 -3.25 31.85
C VAL A 563 -3.50 -1.91 31.24
N PRO A 564 -3.79 -0.78 31.91
CA PRO A 564 -3.28 0.53 31.51
C PRO A 564 -1.75 0.51 31.38
N ASP A 565 -1.19 1.37 30.53
CA ASP A 565 0.27 1.50 30.37
C ASP A 565 0.90 1.96 31.70
N VAL A 566 1.42 1.00 32.48
CA VAL A 566 1.91 1.28 33.83
C VAL A 566 3.24 2.03 33.77
N LEU A 567 4.01 1.84 32.70
CA LEU A 567 5.27 2.55 32.52
C LEU A 567 5.01 4.05 32.37
N ARG A 568 3.99 4.45 31.61
CA ARG A 568 3.54 5.86 31.52
C ARG A 568 3.01 6.43 32.83
N LEU A 569 2.43 5.59 33.70
CA LEU A 569 1.99 6.02 35.04
C LEU A 569 3.17 6.25 35.98
N LEU A 570 4.23 5.45 35.83
CA LEU A 570 5.46 5.56 36.62
C LEU A 570 6.39 6.67 36.14
N TRP A 571 6.42 6.93 34.83
CA TRP A 571 7.38 7.80 34.17
C TRP A 571 6.70 8.72 33.16
N SER A 572 6.92 10.03 33.29
CA SER A 572 6.46 11.04 32.32
C SER A 572 7.62 11.46 31.42
N GLU A 573 7.39 11.63 30.11
CA GLU A 573 8.40 12.09 29.14
C GLU A 573 8.99 13.46 29.49
N ILE A 574 8.32 14.23 30.34
CA ILE A 574 8.76 15.54 30.82
C ILE A 574 9.99 15.43 31.74
N ASP A 575 10.25 14.26 32.34
CA ASP A 575 11.22 14.14 33.44
C ASP A 575 12.66 13.72 33.04
N SER A 576 12.99 13.39 31.78
CA SER A 576 14.42 13.17 31.39
C SER A 576 14.70 12.94 29.89
N VAL A 577 15.86 13.41 29.43
CA VAL A 577 16.44 13.21 28.07
C VAL A 577 16.83 11.74 27.78
N HIS A 578 16.87 10.85 28.78
CA HIS A 578 17.50 9.53 28.69
C HIS A 578 16.53 8.31 28.72
N GLY A 579 15.22 8.54 28.63
CA GLY A 579 14.21 7.47 28.64
C GLY A 579 14.08 6.73 29.98
N PRO A 580 13.16 5.75 30.10
CA PRO A 580 12.87 5.07 31.36
C PRO A 580 13.99 4.11 31.78
N SER A 581 14.46 4.25 33.04
CA SER A 581 15.50 3.40 33.62
C SER A 581 15.06 1.93 33.73
N LEU A 582 16.04 1.02 33.83
CA LEU A 582 15.78 -0.42 34.02
C LEU A 582 14.93 -0.69 35.28
N GLU A 583 15.11 0.11 36.32
CA GLU A 583 14.37 -0.01 37.57
C GLU A 583 12.91 0.38 37.42
N HIS A 584 12.61 1.46 36.69
CA HIS A 584 11.22 1.83 36.34
C HIS A 584 10.52 0.71 35.56
N ARG A 585 11.21 0.08 34.60
CA ARG A 585 10.65 -1.04 33.82
C ARG A 585 10.37 -2.26 34.69
N ARG A 586 11.23 -2.56 35.67
CA ARG A 586 11.01 -3.64 36.63
C ARG A 586 9.78 -3.39 37.50
N GLN A 587 9.61 -2.16 38.01
CA GLN A 587 8.42 -1.81 38.80
C GLN A 587 7.15 -1.82 37.95
N ALA A 588 7.21 -1.29 36.72
CA ALA A 588 6.09 -1.33 35.77
C ALA A 588 5.64 -2.78 35.54
N HIS A 589 6.59 -3.69 35.29
CA HIS A 589 6.29 -5.10 35.09
C HIS A 589 5.67 -5.77 36.32
N TYR A 590 6.11 -5.42 37.53
CA TYR A 590 5.53 -5.93 38.77
C TYR A 590 4.04 -5.54 38.90
N PHE A 591 3.74 -4.25 38.78
CA PHE A 591 2.37 -3.74 38.87
C PHE A 591 1.50 -4.31 37.75
N ALA A 592 1.98 -4.27 36.50
CA ALA A 592 1.27 -4.81 35.34
C ALA A 592 0.93 -6.30 35.55
N SER A 593 1.90 -7.10 36.04
CA SER A 593 1.68 -8.52 36.30
C SER A 593 0.66 -8.78 37.41
N ALA A 594 0.71 -8.02 38.50
CA ALA A 594 -0.23 -8.16 39.62
C ALA A 594 -1.66 -7.73 39.24
N TRP A 595 -1.79 -6.61 38.53
CA TRP A 595 -3.05 -6.10 38.02
C TRP A 595 -3.66 -7.06 36.99
N HIS A 596 -2.83 -7.57 36.08
CA HIS A 596 -3.22 -8.57 35.08
C HIS A 596 -3.77 -9.83 35.75
N LEU A 597 -3.04 -10.38 36.74
CA LEU A 597 -3.48 -11.58 37.45
C LEU A 597 -4.85 -11.39 38.13
N SER A 598 -5.05 -10.22 38.74
CA SER A 598 -6.32 -9.87 39.38
C SER A 598 -7.45 -9.74 38.36
N ALA A 599 -7.16 -9.11 37.22
CA ALA A 599 -8.10 -8.93 36.12
C ALA A 599 -8.58 -10.27 35.52
N ILE A 600 -7.67 -11.18 35.21
CA ILE A 600 -8.03 -12.47 34.57
C ILE A 600 -8.74 -13.41 35.53
N ARG A 601 -8.43 -13.33 36.83
CA ARG A 601 -9.14 -14.07 37.88
C ARG A 601 -10.56 -13.55 38.04
N LEU A 602 -10.75 -12.24 38.09
CA LEU A 602 -12.07 -11.62 38.15
C LEU A 602 -12.91 -11.97 36.91
N ALA A 603 -12.36 -11.85 35.71
CA ALA A 603 -13.05 -12.22 34.47
C ALA A 603 -13.46 -13.70 34.48
N GLY A 604 -12.56 -14.60 34.92
CA GLY A 604 -12.87 -16.01 35.13
C GLY A 604 -13.99 -16.24 36.14
N ARG A 605 -13.97 -15.56 37.30
CA ARG A 605 -15.02 -15.67 38.32
C ARG A 605 -16.38 -15.21 37.81
N ILE A 606 -16.45 -14.04 37.16
CA ILE A 606 -17.67 -13.49 36.59
C ILE A 606 -18.24 -14.44 35.54
N TRP A 607 -17.40 -14.88 34.59
CA TRP A 607 -17.87 -15.75 33.51
C TRP A 607 -18.27 -17.15 34.00
N GLY A 608 -17.55 -17.68 34.99
CA GLY A 608 -17.94 -18.92 35.67
C GLY A 608 -19.30 -18.82 36.35
N GLN A 609 -19.62 -17.65 36.91
CA GLN A 609 -20.94 -17.39 37.48
C GLN A 609 -22.02 -17.29 36.40
N VAL A 610 -21.76 -16.59 35.29
CA VAL A 610 -22.65 -16.53 34.11
C VAL A 610 -22.99 -17.95 33.64
N GLN A 611 -21.98 -18.80 33.43
CA GLN A 611 -22.20 -20.17 32.95
C GLN A 611 -22.99 -21.03 33.95
N ARG A 612 -22.72 -20.93 35.26
CA ARG A 612 -23.48 -21.65 36.29
C ARG A 612 -24.95 -21.25 36.33
N MET A 613 -25.25 -19.97 36.13
CA MET A 613 -26.63 -19.49 36.05
C MET A 613 -27.33 -20.01 34.79
N MET A 614 -26.67 -19.91 33.64
CA MET A 614 -27.21 -20.45 32.38
C MET A 614 -27.45 -21.96 32.40
N ALA A 615 -26.60 -22.72 33.09
CA ALA A 615 -26.79 -24.17 33.24
C ALA A 615 -28.00 -24.52 34.11
N ARG A 616 -28.31 -23.68 35.12
CA ARG A 616 -29.49 -23.86 35.97
C ARG A 616 -30.80 -23.55 35.24
N ASP A 617 -30.80 -22.50 34.41
CA ASP A 617 -31.98 -22.10 33.64
C ASP A 617 -32.32 -23.08 32.49
N ARG A 618 -31.37 -23.95 32.08
CA ARG A 618 -31.59 -25.04 31.10
C ARG A 618 -31.99 -26.37 31.74
N GLY A 619 -32.01 -26.45 33.07
CA GLY A 619 -32.28 -27.67 33.84
C GLY A 619 -33.63 -27.66 34.57
N LEU A 620 -34.56 -26.79 34.17
CA LEU A 620 -35.96 -26.77 34.58
C LEU A 620 -36.87 -27.12 33.40
#